data_AF-A0A671KIQ3-F1
#
_entry.id   AF-A0A671KIQ3-F1
#
_cell.length_a   1.000
_cell.length_b   1.000
_cell.length_c   1.000
_cell.angle_alpha   90.00
_cell.angle_beta   90.00
_cell.angle_gamma   90.00
#
_symmetry.space_group_name_H-M   'P 1'
#
loop_
_entity.id
_entity.type
_entity.pdbx_description
1 polymer ?
#
loop_
_entity_poly.entity_id
_entity_poly.type
_entity_poly.pdbx_seq_one_letter_code
_entity_poly.pdbx_strand_id
1 'polypeptide(L)' 'MRTVDGPYLRIVEQPKQRGFRFRYGCEGPSHGGLPGASSEKNRKSYPQVKVGSTRYISADARR' A
#
# COMPACT_ATOMS: atom_id res chain seq x y z
N MET A 1 23.49 -9.07 7.36
CA MET A 1 22.16 -8.46 7.58
C MET A 1 22.12 -7.93 9.01
N ARG A 2 21.59 -6.72 9.24
CA ARG A 2 21.34 -6.24 10.61
C ARG A 2 19.84 -6.33 10.87
N THR A 3 19.46 -6.89 12.01
CA THR A 3 18.08 -6.79 12.50
C THR A 3 17.88 -5.38 13.05
N VAL A 4 16.83 -4.70 12.62
CA VAL A 4 16.27 -3.61 13.41
C VAL A 4 15.24 -4.28 14.30
N ASP A 5 15.58 -4.41 15.58
CA ASP A 5 14.65 -4.93 16.57
C ASP A 5 13.60 -3.84 16.85
N GLY A 6 12.36 -4.13 16.46
CA GLY A 6 11.23 -3.23 16.68
C GLY A 6 10.08 -3.48 15.72
N PRO A 7 8.84 -3.14 16.13
CA PRO A 7 7.68 -3.25 15.26
C PRO A 7 7.89 -2.40 14.01
N TYR A 8 7.54 -2.96 12.85
CA TYR A 8 7.64 -2.27 11.58
C TYR A 8 6.37 -2.45 10.78
N LEU A 9 6.12 -1.49 9.89
CA LEU A 9 5.08 -1.56 8.90
C LEU A 9 5.69 -1.85 7.53
N ARG A 10 5.04 -2.71 6.74
CA ARG A 10 5.37 -2.98 5.34
C ARG A 10 4.14 -2.79 4.50
N ILE A 11 4.26 -2.03 3.43
CA ILE A 11 3.25 -2.00 2.37
C ILE A 11 3.37 -3.31 1.60
N VAL A 12 2.29 -4.10 1.60
CA VAL A 12 2.20 -5.38 0.89
C VAL A 12 1.61 -5.16 -0.50
N GLU A 13 0.65 -4.24 -0.62
CA GLU A 13 0.10 -3.81 -1.89
C GLU A 13 0.02 -2.29 -1.95
N GLN A 14 0.71 -1.70 -2.92
CA GLN A 14 0.66 -0.27 -3.18
C GLN A 14 -0.70 0.11 -3.77
N PRO A 15 -1.19 1.35 -3.61
CA PRO A 15 -2.32 1.84 -4.38
C PRO A 15 -1.95 1.92 -5.86
N LYS A 16 -2.96 1.78 -6.73
CA LYS A 16 -2.77 1.98 -8.17
C LYS A 16 -2.34 3.43 -8.42
N GLN A 17 -1.26 3.63 -9.15
CA GLN A 17 -0.64 4.94 -9.35
C GLN A 17 -1.53 5.93 -10.12
N ARG A 18 -2.42 5.43 -11.00
CA ARG A 18 -3.24 6.25 -11.90
C ARG A 18 -4.62 5.62 -12.09
N GLY A 19 -5.55 6.41 -12.62
CA GLY A 19 -6.88 5.94 -13.04
C GLY A 19 -7.95 6.00 -11.95
N PHE A 20 -7.62 6.45 -10.73
CA PHE A 20 -8.63 6.79 -9.73
C PHE A 20 -9.05 8.25 -9.87
N ARG A 21 -10.37 8.50 -9.92
CA ARG A 21 -10.95 9.85 -10.07
C ARG A 21 -11.28 10.42 -8.69
N PHE A 22 -10.57 11.47 -8.29
CA PHE A 22 -10.98 12.31 -7.16
C PHE A 22 -12.30 13.01 -7.48
N ARG A 23 -13.13 13.19 -6.45
CA ARG A 23 -14.53 13.65 -6.59
C ARG A 23 -14.76 14.91 -5.77
N TYR A 24 -15.64 15.77 -6.27
CA TYR A 24 -16.14 16.91 -5.49
C TYR A 24 -17.11 16.44 -4.41
N GLY A 25 -17.24 17.22 -3.33
CA GLY A 25 -18.18 16.90 -2.25
C GLY A 25 -19.65 16.85 -2.71
N CYS A 26 -20.01 17.65 -3.72
CA CYS A 26 -21.36 17.67 -4.29
C CYS A 26 -21.73 16.40 -5.08
N GLU A 27 -20.77 15.52 -5.39
CA GLU A 27 -21.04 14.24 -6.08
C GLU A 27 -21.61 13.15 -5.15
N GLY A 28 -21.67 13.41 -3.85
CA GLY A 28 -22.13 12.45 -2.84
C GLY A 28 -21.10 11.37 -2.49
N PRO A 29 -21.36 10.57 -1.44
CA PRO A 29 -20.41 9.57 -0.96
C PRO A 29 -20.35 8.30 -1.84
N SER A 30 -19.32 7.48 -1.62
CA SER A 30 -19.23 6.08 -2.10
C SER A 30 -19.07 5.85 -3.62
N HIS A 31 -18.22 6.63 -4.29
CA HIS A 31 -17.85 6.43 -5.72
C HIS A 31 -16.86 5.28 -6.01
N GLY A 32 -16.77 4.31 -5.10
CA GLY A 32 -15.81 3.21 -5.14
C GLY A 32 -14.49 3.50 -4.43
N GLY A 33 -13.86 2.45 -3.91
CA GLY A 33 -12.58 2.53 -3.20
C GLY A 33 -11.37 2.63 -4.13
N LEU A 34 -10.27 3.18 -3.60
CA LEU A 34 -8.98 3.24 -4.30
C LEU A 34 -8.46 1.80 -4.56
N PRO A 35 -8.23 1.40 -5.82
CA PRO A 35 -7.76 0.05 -6.12
C PRO A 35 -6.27 -0.14 -5.78
N GLY A 36 -5.89 -1.39 -5.54
CA GLY A 36 -4.50 -1.80 -5.42
C GLY A 36 -3.77 -1.77 -6.77
N ALA A 37 -2.44 -1.70 -6.73
CA ALA A 37 -1.58 -1.65 -7.90
C ALA A 37 -1.70 -2.91 -8.77
N SER A 38 -1.97 -4.07 -8.15
CA SER A 38 -2.18 -5.33 -8.86
C SER A 38 -3.64 -5.60 -9.26
N SER A 39 -4.56 -4.66 -8.95
CA SER A 39 -5.99 -4.86 -9.21
C SER A 39 -6.27 -4.93 -10.70
N GLU A 40 -6.99 -5.95 -11.13
CA GLU A 40 -7.46 -6.16 -12.50
C GLU A 40 -8.99 -6.13 -12.56
N LYS A 41 -9.57 -6.09 -13.77
CA LYS A 41 -11.02 -5.98 -13.98
C LYS A 41 -11.80 -7.09 -13.26
N ASN A 42 -11.30 -8.32 -13.32
CA ASN A 42 -11.96 -9.50 -12.75
C ASN A 42 -11.34 -9.96 -11.41
N ARG A 43 -10.27 -9.30 -10.96
CA ARG A 43 -9.56 -9.62 -9.72
C ARG A 43 -9.23 -8.33 -9.00
N LYS A 44 -10.19 -7.85 -8.21
CA LYS A 44 -10.04 -6.61 -7.45
C LYS A 44 -9.10 -6.85 -6.27
N SER A 45 -8.14 -5.96 -6.11
CA SER A 45 -7.27 -5.87 -4.94
C SER A 45 -7.25 -4.43 -4.43
N TYR A 46 -6.72 -4.22 -3.23
CA TYR A 46 -6.79 -2.94 -2.53
C TYR A 46 -5.45 -2.63 -1.85
N PRO A 47 -5.16 -1.35 -1.54
CA PRO A 47 -3.98 -1.00 -0.77
C PRO A 47 -3.93 -1.78 0.54
N GLN A 48 -2.81 -2.45 0.79
CA GLN A 48 -2.67 -3.33 1.95
C GLN A 48 -1.33 -3.08 2.66
N VAL A 49 -1.39 -3.08 3.98
CA VAL A 49 -0.23 -3.01 4.87
C VAL A 49 -0.18 -4.24 5.77
N LYS A 50 1.02 -4.58 6.23
CA LYS A 50 1.27 -5.62 7.23
C LYS A 50 2.16 -5.07 8.32
N VAL A 51 1.76 -5.28 9.57
CA VAL A 51 2.57 -5.04 10.75
C VAL A 51 3.40 -6.29 11.02
N GLY A 52 4.69 -6.13 11.28
CA GLY A 52 5.59 -7.21 11.68
C GLY A 52 6.43 -6.82 12.89
N SER A 53 6.98 -7.82 13.57
CA SER A 53 7.76 -7.65 14.81
C SER A 53 9.26 -7.42 14.59
N THR A 54 9.81 -7.88 13.45
CA THR A 54 11.26 -7.80 13.17
C THR A 54 11.52 -7.51 11.69
N ARG A 55 12.29 -6.44 11.39
CA ARG A 55 12.73 -6.13 10.02
C ARG A 55 14.22 -6.40 9.86
N TYR A 56 14.58 -7.14 8.81
CA TYR A 56 15.96 -7.20 8.33
C TYR A 56 16.24 -6.01 7.42
N ILE A 57 17.30 -5.26 7.69
CA ILE A 57 17.84 -4.26 6.77
C ILE A 57 19.10 -4.80 6.10
N SER A 58 19.24 -4.54 4.80
CA SER A 58 20.50 -4.75 4.10
C SER A 58 21.54 -3.79 4.69
N ALA A 59 22.76 -4.28 4.92
CA ALA A 59 23.83 -3.47 5.49
C ALA A 59 24.28 -2.31 4.57
N ASP A 60 23.77 -2.28 3.34
CA ASP A 60 24.16 -1.38 2.25
C ASP A 60 23.17 -0.23 2.00
N ALA A 61 22.07 -0.15 2.75
CA ALA A 61 21.04 0.89 2.56
C ALA A 61 21.40 2.28 3.15
N ARG A 62 22.70 2.57 3.33
CA ARG A 62 23.21 3.87 3.82
C ARG A 62 24.05 4.60 2.76
N ARG A 63 23.65 4.53 1.49
CA ARG A 63 24.19 5.39 0.44
C ARG A 63 23.08 6.18 -0.22
#